data_AF-A0A6B3CLM6-F1
#
_entry.id   AF-A0A6B3CLM6-F1
#
_cell.length_a   1.000
_cell.length_b   1.000
_cell.length_c   1.000
_cell.angle_alpha   90.00
_cell.angle_beta   90.00
_cell.angle_gamma   90.00
#
_symmetry.space_group_name_H-M   'P 1'
#
loop_
_entity.id
_entity.type
_entity.pdbx_description
1 polymer ?
#
loop_
_entity_poly.entity_id
_entity_poly.type
_entity_poly.pdbx_seq_one_letter_code
_entity_poly.pdbx_strand_id
1 'polypeptide(L)'
;VGTARAAYEVALEYAQTREQFGRPIIDNQGVAFQLADMRTSIDAARLLVWRASWMAINGKPFTAAEGSMSKLFASETAKKVTAQAVQILGGNGYTREYPVERMHRDSAIYTIFE
;
A
#
# COMPACT_ATOMS: atom_id res chain seq x y z
N VAL A 1 3.14 1.92 6.50
CA VAL A 1 1.73 2.36 6.29
C VAL A 1 1.63 3.58 5.37
N GLY A 2 2.31 4.70 5.66
CA GLY A 2 2.21 5.93 4.86
C GLY A 2 2.57 5.76 3.37
N THR A 3 3.70 5.12 3.08
CA THR A 3 4.16 4.83 1.70
C THR A 3 3.13 4.02 0.90
N ALA A 4 2.52 3.01 1.52
CA ALA A 4 1.47 2.21 0.90
C ALA A 4 0.24 3.07 0.56
N ARG A 5 -0.21 3.92 1.50
CA ARG A 5 -1.34 4.83 1.28
C ARG A 5 -1.06 5.79 0.13
N ALA A 6 0.11 6.42 0.11
CA ALA A 6 0.46 7.38 -0.94
C ALA A 6 0.51 6.73 -2.34
N ALA A 7 1.07 5.52 -2.45
CA ALA A 7 1.08 4.77 -3.71
C ALA A 7 -0.33 4.39 -4.17
N TYR A 8 -1.21 4.00 -3.24
CA TYR A 8 -2.61 3.72 -3.53
C TYR A 8 -3.36 4.98 -4.01
N GLU A 9 -3.16 6.13 -3.37
CA GLU A 9 -3.81 7.39 -3.76
C GLU A 9 -3.44 7.79 -5.20
N VAL A 10 -2.15 7.69 -5.56
CA VAL A 10 -1.69 7.93 -6.94
C VAL A 10 -2.30 6.95 -7.93
N ALA A 11 -2.36 5.66 -7.58
CA ALA A 11 -2.97 4.63 -8.44
C ALA A 11 -4.48 4.83 -8.61
N LEU A 12 -5.19 5.24 -7.56
CA LEU A 12 -6.62 5.51 -7.59
C LEU A 12 -6.94 6.70 -8.51
N GLU A 13 -6.22 7.82 -8.32
CA GLU A 13 -6.40 9.01 -9.16
C GLU A 13 -6.08 8.71 -10.63
N TYR A 14 -4.99 8.00 -10.89
CA TYR A 14 -4.64 7.58 -12.24
C TYR A 14 -5.71 6.67 -12.86
N ALA A 15 -6.26 5.73 -12.08
CA ALA A 15 -7.27 4.81 -12.58
C ALA A 15 -8.60 5.51 -12.93
N GLN A 16 -8.94 6.59 -12.23
CA GLN A 16 -10.12 7.41 -12.49
C GLN A 16 -9.98 8.31 -13.72
N THR A 17 -8.76 8.74 -14.04
CA THR A 17 -8.50 9.72 -15.10
C THR A 17 -7.97 9.11 -16.39
N ARG A 18 -7.27 7.97 -16.31
CA ARG A 18 -6.73 7.28 -17.48
C ARG A 18 -7.84 6.55 -18.22
N GLU A 19 -8.03 6.89 -19.50
CA GLU A 19 -8.94 6.19 -20.38
C GLU A 19 -8.23 5.20 -21.30
N GLN A 20 -8.78 3.98 -21.40
CA GLN A 20 -8.42 2.98 -22.40
C GLN A 20 -9.67 2.20 -22.80
N PHE A 21 -9.72 1.76 -24.06
CA PHE A 21 -10.89 1.06 -24.61
C PHE A 21 -12.20 1.86 -24.43
N GLY A 22 -12.11 3.19 -24.53
CA GLY A 22 -13.26 4.10 -24.54
C GLY A 22 -13.87 4.45 -23.17
N ARG A 23 -13.21 4.11 -22.05
CA ARG A 23 -13.67 4.46 -20.69
C ARG A 23 -12.51 4.57 -19.70
N PRO A 24 -12.71 5.18 -18.51
CA PRO A 24 -11.74 5.14 -17.42
C PRO A 24 -11.34 3.71 -17.05
N ILE A 25 -10.06 3.48 -16.76
CA ILE A 25 -9.57 2.12 -16.47
C ILE A 25 -10.10 1.57 -15.14
N ILE A 26 -10.56 2.42 -14.23
CA ILE A 26 -11.21 2.01 -12.98
C ILE A 26 -12.49 1.20 -13.20
N ASP A 27 -13.17 1.35 -14.34
CA ASP A 27 -14.38 0.59 -14.70
C ASP A 27 -14.07 -0.87 -15.05
N ASN A 28 -12.79 -1.22 -15.23
CA ASN A 28 -12.37 -2.59 -15.44
C ASN A 28 -12.26 -3.29 -14.08
N GLN A 29 -13.04 -4.35 -13.87
CA GLN A 29 -13.09 -5.09 -12.60
C GLN A 29 -11.71 -5.52 -12.08
N GLY A 30 -10.78 -5.91 -12.96
CA GLY A 30 -9.41 -6.25 -12.56
C GLY A 30 -8.67 -5.11 -11.87
N VAL A 31 -8.90 -3.85 -12.27
CA VAL A 31 -8.33 -2.66 -11.62
C VAL A 31 -9.09 -2.32 -10.35
N ALA A 32 -10.43 -2.33 -10.40
CA ALA A 32 -11.27 -2.01 -9.25
C ALA A 32 -11.06 -2.96 -8.06
N PHE A 33 -11.01 -4.27 -8.31
CA PHE A 33 -10.77 -5.28 -7.29
C PHE A 33 -9.37 -5.13 -6.69
N GLN A 34 -8.35 -4.90 -7.53
CA GLN A 34 -6.99 -4.67 -7.05
C GLN A 34 -6.90 -3.43 -6.14
N LEU A 35 -7.57 -2.32 -6.50
CA LEU A 35 -7.64 -1.13 -5.66
C LEU A 35 -8.37 -1.39 -4.34
N ALA A 36 -9.45 -2.18 -4.35
CA ALA A 36 -10.16 -2.57 -3.13
C ALA A 36 -9.28 -3.40 -2.19
N ASP A 37 -8.53 -4.37 -2.72
CA ASP A 37 -7.58 -5.18 -1.96
C ASP A 37 -6.44 -4.35 -1.37
N MET A 38 -5.89 -3.42 -2.17
CA MET A 38 -4.86 -2.48 -1.72
C MET A 38 -5.36 -1.67 -0.52
N ARG A 39 -6.56 -1.06 -0.65
CA ARG A 39 -7.14 -0.25 0.42
C ARG A 39 -7.39 -1.06 1.69
N THR A 40 -7.95 -2.26 1.53
CA THR A 40 -8.22 -3.17 2.65
C THR A 40 -6.94 -3.55 3.39
N SER A 41 -5.88 -3.87 2.66
CA SER A 41 -4.57 -4.21 3.24
C SER A 41 -3.96 -3.02 3.99
N ILE A 42 -4.08 -1.81 3.44
CA ILE A 42 -3.59 -0.57 4.09
C ILE A 42 -4.32 -0.32 5.41
N ASP A 43 -5.64 -0.45 5.43
CA ASP A 43 -6.43 -0.19 6.64
C ASP A 43 -6.18 -1.28 7.70
N ALA A 44 -6.05 -2.55 7.31
CA ALA A 44 -5.62 -3.61 8.22
C ALA A 44 -4.23 -3.34 8.82
N ALA A 45 -3.26 -2.93 8.00
CA ALA A 45 -1.92 -2.58 8.47
C ALA A 45 -1.94 -1.40 9.45
N ARG A 46 -2.77 -0.38 9.18
CA ARG A 46 -2.95 0.76 10.08
C ARG A 46 -3.51 0.32 11.43
N LEU A 47 -4.53 -0.55 11.43
CA LEU A 47 -5.14 -1.03 12.67
C LEU A 47 -4.18 -1.86 13.52
N LEU A 48 -3.34 -2.69 12.91
CA LEU A 48 -2.31 -3.45 13.64
C LEU A 48 -1.28 -2.53 14.30
N VAL A 49 -0.80 -1.51 13.57
CA VAL A 49 0.12 -0.50 14.12
C VAL A 49 -0.53 0.27 15.26
N TRP A 50 -1.76 0.76 15.06
CA TRP A 50 -2.47 1.51 16.10
C TRP A 50 -2.76 0.68 17.34
N ARG A 51 -3.11 -0.60 17.20
CA ARG A 51 -3.28 -1.50 18.34
C ARG A 51 -1.99 -1.63 19.13
N ALA A 52 -0.86 -1.91 18.46
CA ALA A 52 0.44 -2.03 19.12
C ALA A 52 0.86 -0.71 19.81
N SER A 53 0.70 0.43 19.14
CA SER A 53 0.98 1.75 19.72
C SER A 53 0.10 2.07 20.93
N TRP A 54 -1.20 1.77 20.84
CA TRP A 54 -2.14 1.97 21.95
C TRP A 54 -1.79 1.10 23.15
N MET A 55 -1.42 -0.16 22.92
CA MET A 55 -0.96 -1.05 23.99
C MET A 55 0.30 -0.50 24.66
N ALA A 56 1.30 -0.05 23.87
CA ALA A 56 2.53 0.51 24.40
C ALA A 56 2.30 1.75 25.28
N ILE A 57 1.49 2.73 24.82
CA ILE A 57 1.26 3.96 25.57
C ILE A 57 0.39 3.74 26.83
N ASN A 58 -0.42 2.68 26.87
CA ASN A 58 -1.24 2.32 28.03
C ASN A 58 -0.57 1.27 28.94
N GLY A 59 0.72 0.98 28.74
CA GLY A 59 1.46 0.01 29.55
C GLY A 59 0.90 -1.42 29.47
N LYS A 60 0.22 -1.78 28.37
CA LYS A 60 -0.27 -3.14 28.15
C LYS A 60 0.86 -4.01 27.60
N PRO A 61 1.11 -5.20 28.16
CA PRO A 61 2.16 -6.10 27.67
C PRO A 61 1.81 -6.64 26.28
N PHE A 62 2.82 -6.85 25.44
CA PHE A 62 2.68 -7.55 24.16
C PHE A 62 2.71 -9.06 24.38
N THR A 63 1.54 -9.67 24.57
CA THR A 63 1.41 -11.11 24.85
C THR A 63 1.43 -11.99 23.61
N ALA A 64 1.21 -11.41 22.43
CA ALA A 64 1.13 -12.13 21.16
C ALA A 64 1.98 -11.47 20.06
N ALA A 65 3.11 -10.88 20.45
CA ALA A 65 4.06 -10.22 19.55
C ALA A 65 3.41 -9.11 18.69
N GLU A 66 2.51 -8.31 19.28
CA GLU A 66 1.69 -7.31 18.58
C GLU A 66 2.52 -6.28 17.82
N GLY A 67 3.67 -5.88 18.37
CA GLY A 67 4.64 -5.04 17.67
C GLY A 67 5.21 -5.73 16.43
N SER A 68 5.68 -6.97 16.55
CA SER A 68 6.24 -7.74 15.43
C SER A 68 5.19 -8.02 14.34
N MET A 69 3.95 -8.37 14.72
CA MET A 69 2.83 -8.52 13.80
C MET A 69 2.58 -7.24 13.00
N SER A 70 2.60 -6.09 13.67
CA SER A 70 2.40 -4.80 13.01
C SER A 70 3.51 -4.49 12.01
N LYS A 71 4.77 -4.77 12.36
CA LYS A 71 5.93 -4.56 11.47
C LYS A 71 5.86 -5.46 10.24
N LEU A 72 5.65 -6.76 10.46
CA LEU A 72 5.57 -7.76 9.39
C LEU A 72 4.49 -7.39 8.38
N PHE A 73 3.26 -7.19 8.86
CA PHE A 73 2.13 -6.95 7.97
C PHE A 73 2.23 -5.59 7.28
N ALA A 74 2.70 -4.55 7.98
CA ALA A 74 2.82 -3.22 7.38
C ALA A 74 3.93 -3.12 6.33
N SER A 75 5.05 -3.83 6.50
CA SER A 75 6.15 -3.85 5.53
C SER A 75 5.77 -4.61 4.26
N GLU A 76 5.18 -5.79 4.40
CA GLU A 76 4.68 -6.58 3.26
C GLU A 76 3.56 -5.85 2.51
N THR A 77 2.64 -5.21 3.24
CA THR A 77 1.60 -4.37 2.64
C THR A 77 2.21 -3.24 1.81
N ALA A 78 3.22 -2.54 2.33
CA ALA A 78 3.87 -1.46 1.58
C ALA A 78 4.55 -1.97 0.30
N LYS A 79 5.26 -3.09 0.37
CA LYS A 79 5.89 -3.70 -0.80
C LYS A 79 4.87 -4.16 -1.85
N LYS A 80 3.80 -4.83 -1.41
CA LYS A 80 2.71 -5.30 -2.28
C LYS A 80 1.98 -4.13 -2.96
N VAL A 81 1.53 -3.16 -2.18
CA VAL A 81 0.72 -2.04 -2.67
C VAL A 81 1.49 -1.16 -3.64
N THR A 82 2.77 -0.88 -3.37
CA THR A 82 3.60 -0.08 -4.29
C THR A 82 3.85 -0.82 -5.62
N ALA A 83 4.07 -2.13 -5.60
CA ALA A 83 4.18 -2.93 -6.82
C ALA A 83 2.86 -2.92 -7.61
N GLN A 84 1.73 -3.07 -6.92
CA GLN A 84 0.40 -3.02 -7.53
C GLN A 84 0.09 -1.64 -8.12
N ALA A 85 0.54 -0.55 -7.48
CA ALA A 85 0.40 0.80 -8.00
C ALA A 85 1.19 0.96 -9.31
N VAL A 86 2.45 0.51 -9.36
CA VAL A 86 3.25 0.48 -10.60
C VAL A 86 2.51 -0.27 -11.72
N GLN A 87 1.93 -1.43 -11.41
CA GLN A 87 1.15 -2.21 -12.38
C GLN A 87 -0.09 -1.48 -12.91
N ILE A 88 -0.85 -0.79 -12.04
CA ILE A 88 -2.05 -0.02 -12.44
C ILE A 88 -1.67 1.15 -13.37
N LEU A 89 -0.55 1.81 -13.10
CA LEU A 89 -0.04 2.87 -13.98
C LEU A 89 0.53 2.34 -15.30
N GLY A 90 0.81 1.03 -15.40
CA GLY A 90 1.41 0.41 -16.57
C GLY A 90 2.80 0.97 -16.87
N GLY A 91 3.09 1.27 -18.14
CA GLY A 91 4.39 1.85 -18.54
C GLY A 91 4.73 3.14 -17.79
N ASN A 92 3.73 3.98 -17.50
CA ASN A 92 3.92 5.22 -16.73
C ASN A 92 4.40 4.96 -15.30
N GLY A 93 4.04 3.81 -14.71
CA GLY A 93 4.47 3.41 -13.38
C GLY A 93 5.97 3.11 -13.27
N TYR A 94 6.66 2.94 -14.40
CA TYR A 94 8.12 2.76 -14.47
C TYR A 94 8.88 4.04 -14.85
N THR A 95 8.16 5.13 -15.12
CA THR A 95 8.76 6.43 -15.42
C THR A 95 9.00 7.22 -14.14
N ARG A 96 9.88 8.23 -14.22
CA ARG A 96 10.11 9.17 -13.10
C ARG A 96 9.08 10.30 -13.01
N GLU A 97 8.12 10.36 -13.94
CA GLU A 97 7.03 11.34 -13.91
C GLU A 97 6.04 11.04 -12.79
N TYR A 98 5.87 9.76 -12.45
CA TYR A 98 5.01 9.31 -11.37
C TYR A 98 5.85 8.81 -10.19
N PRO A 99 5.48 9.13 -8.94
CA PRO A 99 6.32 8.82 -7.79
C PRO A 99 6.31 7.34 -7.37
N VAL A 100 5.45 6.51 -7.99
CA VAL A 100 5.22 5.11 -7.57
C VAL A 100 6.45 4.22 -7.76
N GLU A 101 7.30 4.47 -8.77
CA GLU A 101 8.54 3.72 -8.96
C GLU A 101 9.49 3.89 -7.76
N ARG A 102 9.62 5.14 -7.29
CA ARG A 102 10.45 5.48 -6.15
C ARG A 102 9.90 4.86 -4.88
N MET A 103 8.59 5.01 -4.66
CA MET A 103 7.90 4.39 -3.53
C MET A 103 8.09 2.87 -3.51
N HIS A 104 8.09 2.21 -4.67
CA HIS A 104 8.34 0.78 -4.75
C HIS A 104 9.77 0.42 -4.38
N ARG A 105 10.77 1.12 -4.92
CA ARG A 105 12.18 0.93 -4.54
C ARG A 105 12.40 1.14 -3.04
N ASP A 106 11.85 2.22 -2.49
CA ASP A 106 11.99 2.56 -1.07
C ASP A 106 11.31 1.51 -0.18
N SER A 107 10.21 0.89 -0.63
CA SER A 107 9.52 -0.13 0.14
C SER A 107 10.25 -1.47 0.24
N ALA A 108 11.19 -1.75 -0.68
CA ALA A 108 11.86 -3.04 -0.76
C ALA A 108 12.67 -3.36 0.51
N ILE A 109 13.20 -2.32 1.16
CA ILE A 109 14.02 -2.49 2.36
C ILE A 109 13.17 -2.85 3.58
N TYR A 110 11.89 -2.45 3.66
CA TYR A 110 11.04 -2.64 4.86
C TYR A 110 10.86 -4.11 5.27
N THR A 111 11.02 -5.06 4.34
CA THR A 111 10.90 -6.50 4.64
C THR A 111 12.21 -7.12 5.13
N ILE A 112 13.29 -6.35 5.28
CA ILE A 112 14.64 -6.84 5.61
C ILE A 112 15.12 -6.30 6.96
N PHE A 113 15.05 -4.97 7.15
CA PHE A 113 15.52 -4.29 8.37
C PHE A 113 14.34 -3.75 9.20
N GLU A 114 14.66 -3.19 10.37
CA GLU A 114 13.80 -2.91 11.56
C GLU A 114 13.53 -4.11 12.46
#